data_AF-A0A917H712-F1
#
_entry.id   AF-A0A917H712-F1
#
_cell.length_a   1.000
_cell.length_b   1.000
_cell.length_c   1.000
_cell.angle_alpha   90.00
_cell.angle_beta   90.00
_cell.angle_gamma   90.00
#
_symmetry.space_group_name_H-M   'P 1'
#
loop_
_entity.id
_entity.type
_entity.pdbx_description
1 polymer ?
#
loop_
_entity_poly.entity_id
_entity_poly.type
_entity_poly.pdbx_seq_one_letter_code
_entity_poly.pdbx_strand_id
1 'polypeptide(L)'
;MNTRPQTIGYALNDSPVALATWMYEKFHEWTDNDGRPEDALTREQMLNDISLYWFTGTGASASRLYWEGVGATIQGPEFFSSARSGGCRITVPMGASLFPAETYIPPREWAEQVWENLFYWNHVEAGGHFAAFEEPDIFAREMAEAFRQFRLSKINVD
;
A
#
# COMPACT_ATOMS: atom_id res chain seq x y z
N MET A 1 2.04 8.09 14.02
CA MET A 1 0.92 7.56 14.84
C MET A 1 1.31 6.43 15.80
N ASN A 2 2.56 5.96 15.80
CA ASN A 2 2.99 4.73 16.50
C ASN A 2 2.97 4.77 18.03
N THR A 3 2.93 5.95 18.65
CA THR A 3 3.10 6.07 20.11
C THR A 3 1.88 6.62 20.83
N ARG A 4 1.17 7.58 20.23
CA ARG A 4 0.06 8.32 20.84
C ARG A 4 -1.10 8.53 19.85
N PRO A 5 -1.72 7.46 19.33
CA PRO A 5 -2.80 7.57 18.34
C PRO A 5 -4.03 8.31 18.89
N GLN A 6 -4.32 8.17 20.19
CA GLN A 6 -5.46 8.84 20.81
C GLN A 6 -5.29 10.36 20.84
N THR A 7 -4.07 10.87 21.07
CA THR A 7 -3.81 12.31 21.18
C THR A 7 -4.06 13.03 19.85
N ILE A 8 -3.50 12.51 18.74
CA ILE A 8 -3.73 13.10 17.42
C ILE A 8 -5.18 12.89 16.95
N GLY A 9 -5.81 11.78 17.35
CA GLY A 9 -7.19 11.45 17.00
C GLY A 9 -8.21 12.51 17.42
N TYR A 10 -7.97 13.28 18.49
CA TYR A 10 -8.83 14.41 18.85
C TYR A 10 -8.86 15.49 17.77
N ALA A 11 -7.69 15.89 17.26
CA ALA A 11 -7.61 16.92 16.21
C ALA A 11 -8.24 16.43 14.90
N LEU A 12 -8.01 15.16 14.55
CA LEU A 12 -8.55 14.57 13.32
C LEU A 12 -10.07 14.39 13.35
N ASN A 13 -10.68 14.22 14.52
CA ASN A 13 -12.13 14.07 14.65
C ASN A 13 -12.86 15.40 14.90
N ASP A 14 -12.19 16.43 15.40
CA ASP A 14 -12.80 17.73 15.72
C ASP A 14 -12.67 18.75 14.59
N SER A 15 -11.64 18.63 13.75
CA SER A 15 -11.37 19.57 12.66
C SER A 15 -11.34 18.89 11.28
N PRO A 16 -12.30 19.18 10.38
CA PRO A 16 -12.30 18.60 9.03
C PRO A 16 -11.11 19.10 8.21
N VAL A 17 -10.61 20.32 8.48
CA VAL A 17 -9.39 20.84 7.84
C VAL A 17 -8.16 20.07 8.31
N ALA A 18 -8.05 19.77 9.62
CA ALA A 18 -6.93 18.99 10.13
C ALA A 18 -6.91 17.58 9.53
N LEU A 19 -8.06 16.91 9.46
CA LEU A 19 -8.17 15.59 8.82
C LEU A 19 -7.82 15.66 7.33
N ALA A 20 -8.40 16.62 6.60
CA ALA A 20 -8.16 16.77 5.18
C ALA A 20 -6.68 17.01 4.89
N THR A 21 -6.03 17.94 5.58
CA THR A 21 -4.59 18.20 5.40
C THR A 21 -3.74 16.98 5.75
N TRP A 22 -4.07 16.28 6.84
CA TRP A 22 -3.33 15.10 7.29
C TRP A 22 -3.34 13.96 6.24
N MET A 23 -4.47 13.76 5.56
CA MET A 23 -4.59 12.76 4.50
C MET A 23 -4.05 13.27 3.17
N TYR A 24 -4.32 14.54 2.82
CA TYR A 24 -3.91 15.17 1.57
C TYR A 24 -2.39 15.16 1.38
N GLU A 25 -1.63 15.37 2.46
CA GLU A 25 -0.16 15.27 2.41
C GLU A 25 0.29 13.92 1.86
N LYS A 26 -0.44 12.82 2.12
CA LYS A 26 -0.05 11.49 1.63
C LYS A 26 -0.40 11.28 0.17
N PHE A 27 -1.48 11.89 -0.31
CA PHE A 27 -1.68 11.95 -1.76
C PHE A 27 -0.58 12.77 -2.44
N HIS A 28 -0.14 13.89 -1.85
CA HIS A 28 0.94 14.70 -2.42
C HIS A 28 2.28 13.97 -2.43
N GLU A 29 2.64 13.31 -1.33
CA GLU A 29 3.95 12.65 -1.20
C GLU A 29 4.03 11.29 -1.91
N TRP A 30 2.92 10.55 -2.04
CA TRP A 30 2.97 9.12 -2.36
C TRP A 30 2.31 8.72 -3.69
N THR A 31 1.64 9.63 -4.40
CA THR A 31 1.18 9.38 -5.76
C THR A 31 2.25 9.71 -6.80
N ASP A 32 2.12 9.17 -8.00
CA ASP A 32 2.94 9.54 -9.17
C ASP A 32 2.50 10.89 -9.74
N ASN A 33 3.00 11.98 -9.16
CA ASN A 33 2.58 13.34 -9.50
C ASN A 33 3.75 14.32 -9.71
N ASP A 34 3.49 15.41 -10.46
CA ASP A 34 4.48 16.44 -10.80
C ASP A 34 4.48 17.63 -9.80
N GLY A 35 4.23 17.33 -8.52
CA GLY A 35 4.22 18.29 -7.42
C GLY A 35 2.83 18.76 -6.99
N ARG A 36 1.76 18.24 -7.61
CA ARG A 36 0.37 18.38 -7.13
C ARG A 36 -0.33 17.02 -7.18
N PRO A 37 -0.97 16.54 -6.11
CA PRO A 37 -1.66 15.26 -6.14
C PRO A 37 -2.79 15.22 -7.18
N GLU A 38 -3.32 16.37 -7.59
CA GLU A 38 -4.30 16.46 -8.68
C GLU A 38 -3.79 16.00 -10.05
N ASP A 39 -2.48 15.86 -10.23
CA ASP A 39 -1.91 15.29 -11.45
C ASP A 39 -2.17 13.76 -11.51
N ALA A 40 -2.37 13.10 -10.36
CA ALA A 40 -2.65 11.65 -10.25
C ALA A 40 -4.10 11.34 -9.85
N LEU A 41 -4.69 12.11 -8.92
CA LEU A 41 -6.03 11.87 -8.37
C LEU A 41 -6.85 13.15 -8.37
N THR A 42 -8.08 13.10 -8.88
CA THR A 42 -8.96 14.27 -8.84
C THR A 42 -9.28 14.69 -7.39
N ARG A 43 -9.63 15.97 -7.21
CA ARG A 43 -10.06 16.47 -5.89
C ARG A 43 -11.27 15.73 -5.33
N GLU A 44 -12.22 15.34 -6.19
CA GLU A 44 -13.39 14.58 -5.76
C GLU A 44 -13.00 13.19 -5.28
N GLN A 45 -12.09 12.51 -5.97
CA GLN A 45 -11.53 11.22 -5.52
C GLN A 45 -10.89 11.34 -4.13
N MET A 46 -10.00 12.31 -3.93
CA MET A 46 -9.38 12.53 -2.62
C MET A 46 -10.39 12.92 -1.54
N LEU A 47 -11.35 13.80 -1.85
CA LEU A 47 -12.39 14.21 -0.90
C LEU A 47 -13.34 13.09 -0.54
N ASN A 48 -13.60 12.13 -1.43
CA ASN A 48 -14.41 10.95 -1.13
C ASN A 48 -13.74 10.08 -0.07
N ASP A 49 -12.43 9.84 -0.18
CA ASP A 49 -11.69 9.09 0.83
C ASP A 49 -11.61 9.86 2.16
N ILE A 50 -11.30 11.16 2.13
CA ILE A 50 -11.31 12.02 3.33
C ILE A 50 -12.68 12.02 4.01
N SER A 51 -13.76 12.10 3.22
CA SER A 51 -15.14 12.09 3.71
C SER A 51 -15.49 10.79 4.40
N LEU A 52 -14.98 9.65 3.91
CA LEU A 52 -15.18 8.36 4.56
C LEU A 52 -14.63 8.38 6.00
N TYR A 53 -13.42 8.90 6.20
CA TYR A 53 -12.83 9.03 7.54
C TYR A 53 -13.58 10.03 8.41
N TRP A 54 -13.98 11.18 7.83
CA TRP A 54 -14.70 12.23 8.54
C TRP A 54 -16.05 11.75 9.07
N PHE A 55 -16.91 11.24 8.19
CA PHE A 55 -18.28 10.86 8.53
C PHE A 55 -18.37 9.63 9.43
N THR A 56 -17.33 8.79 9.44
CA THR A 56 -17.26 7.64 10.34
C THR A 56 -16.54 7.96 11.66
N GLY A 57 -15.90 9.13 11.78
CA GLY A 57 -15.14 9.51 12.97
C GLY A 57 -13.94 8.61 13.26
N THR A 58 -13.32 8.06 12.22
CA THR A 58 -12.34 6.96 12.33
C THR A 58 -10.87 7.38 12.34
N GLY A 59 -10.56 8.69 12.35
CA GLY A 59 -9.16 9.15 12.40
C GLY A 59 -8.38 8.56 13.57
N ALA A 60 -9.00 8.51 14.77
CA ALA A 60 -8.40 7.91 15.96
C ALA A 60 -8.28 6.37 15.88
N SER A 61 -9.32 5.68 15.42
CA SER A 61 -9.34 4.21 15.38
C SER A 61 -8.38 3.66 14.33
N ALA A 62 -8.34 4.25 13.14
CA ALA A 62 -7.36 3.90 12.10
C ALA A 62 -5.92 4.10 12.59
N SER A 63 -5.66 5.16 13.35
CA SER A 63 -4.34 5.42 13.94
C SER A 63 -3.88 4.35 14.92
N ARG A 64 -4.80 3.65 15.62
CA ARG A 64 -4.42 2.64 16.62
C ARG A 64 -3.73 1.43 16.02
N LEU A 65 -4.01 1.09 14.75
CA LEU A 65 -3.31 0.03 14.04
C LEU A 65 -1.77 0.24 14.05
N TYR A 66 -1.33 1.49 13.95
CA TYR A 66 0.09 1.85 14.02
C TYR A 66 0.69 1.66 15.40
N TRP A 67 -0.09 1.87 16.46
CA TRP A 67 0.31 1.65 17.84
C TRP A 67 0.38 0.15 18.20
N GLU A 68 -0.54 -0.65 17.66
CA GLU A 68 -0.57 -2.11 17.85
C GLU A 68 0.60 -2.85 17.16
N GLY A 69 1.34 -2.18 16.28
CA GLY A 69 2.62 -2.71 15.79
C GLY A 69 2.94 -2.47 14.32
N VAL A 70 2.01 -1.92 13.52
CA VAL A 70 2.27 -1.65 12.09
C VAL A 70 3.41 -0.65 11.90
N GLY A 71 3.51 0.35 12.77
CA GLY A 71 4.56 1.34 12.65
C GLY A 71 5.97 0.88 13.04
N ALA A 72 6.07 -0.04 14.01
CA ALA A 72 7.32 -0.69 14.36
C ALA A 72 7.74 -1.72 13.29
N THR A 73 6.78 -2.25 12.55
CA THR A 73 7.04 -3.20 11.46
C THR A 73 7.56 -2.51 10.20
N ILE A 74 7.05 -1.33 9.81
CA ILE A 74 7.43 -0.66 8.55
C ILE A 74 8.79 0.06 8.61
N GLN A 75 9.21 0.56 9.79
CA GLN A 75 10.41 1.42 9.90
C GLN A 75 11.73 0.68 10.22
N GLY A 76 11.70 -0.64 10.40
CA GLY A 76 12.87 -1.42 10.78
C GLY A 76 13.53 -2.12 9.59
N PRO A 77 14.86 -2.37 9.62
CA PRO A 77 15.55 -3.21 8.63
C PRO A 77 14.99 -4.64 8.58
N GLU A 78 14.23 -5.02 9.60
CA GLU A 78 13.53 -6.28 9.74
C GLU A 78 12.31 -6.43 8.79
N PHE A 79 11.91 -5.41 8.02
CA PHE A 79 10.68 -5.50 7.19
C PHE A 79 10.72 -6.68 6.19
N PHE A 80 11.90 -6.98 5.62
CA PHE A 80 12.18 -8.19 4.83
C PHE A 80 13.05 -9.21 5.58
N SER A 81 12.94 -9.30 6.91
CA SER A 81 13.67 -10.31 7.69
C SER A 81 12.85 -11.59 7.80
N SER A 82 13.48 -12.72 7.50
CA SER A 82 12.89 -14.05 7.75
C SER A 82 12.60 -14.30 9.23
N ALA A 83 13.19 -13.53 10.15
CA ALA A 83 12.81 -13.56 11.57
C ALA A 83 11.32 -13.27 11.78
N ARG A 84 10.68 -12.51 10.87
CA ARG A 84 9.24 -12.22 10.91
C ARG A 84 8.35 -13.41 10.55
N SER A 85 8.88 -14.35 9.79
CA SER A 85 8.23 -15.63 9.45
C SER A 85 8.76 -16.77 10.33
N GLY A 86 9.19 -16.47 11.55
CA GLY A 86 9.70 -17.46 12.51
C GLY A 86 11.07 -18.03 12.14
N GLY A 87 11.84 -17.32 11.32
CA GLY A 87 13.11 -17.77 10.75
C GLY A 87 12.96 -18.62 9.48
N CYS A 88 11.72 -18.96 9.09
CA CYS A 88 11.42 -19.76 7.90
C CYS A 88 11.06 -18.86 6.71
N ARG A 89 11.20 -19.35 5.48
CA ARG A 89 10.67 -18.64 4.30
C ARG A 89 9.15 -18.80 4.21
N ILE A 90 8.49 -17.82 3.60
CA ILE A 90 7.05 -17.85 3.33
C ILE A 90 6.81 -18.77 2.13
N THR A 91 6.02 -19.82 2.34
CA THR A 91 5.75 -20.87 1.33
C THR A 91 4.56 -20.54 0.42
N VAL A 92 3.72 -19.58 0.81
CA VAL A 92 2.63 -19.09 -0.03
C VAL A 92 3.22 -18.36 -1.24
N PRO A 93 2.82 -18.71 -2.49
CA PRO A 93 3.32 -18.03 -3.68
C PRO A 93 3.06 -16.53 -3.64
N MET A 94 4.05 -15.74 -4.05
CA MET A 94 4.00 -14.28 -4.05
C MET A 94 4.19 -13.73 -5.47
N GLY A 95 3.36 -12.75 -5.83
CA GLY A 95 3.50 -11.97 -7.04
C GLY A 95 3.56 -10.48 -6.69
N ALA A 96 4.42 -9.73 -7.36
CA ALA A 96 4.59 -8.29 -7.14
C ALA A 96 4.61 -7.51 -8.46
N SER A 97 3.92 -6.37 -8.45
CA SER A 97 3.99 -5.33 -9.47
C SER A 97 4.58 -4.08 -8.82
N LEU A 98 5.60 -3.51 -9.45
CA LEU A 98 6.41 -2.44 -8.89
C LEU A 98 6.09 -1.14 -9.63
N PHE A 99 5.35 -0.28 -8.94
CA PHE A 99 4.93 1.03 -9.40
C PHE A 99 6.06 2.05 -9.20
N PRO A 100 6.39 2.88 -10.21
CA PRO A 100 7.61 3.68 -10.22
C PRO A 100 7.68 4.74 -9.12
N ALA A 101 6.55 5.30 -8.68
CA ALA A 101 6.49 6.32 -7.64
C ALA A 101 6.17 5.76 -6.24
N GLU A 102 6.24 4.43 -6.04
CA GLU A 102 6.07 3.85 -4.71
C GLU A 102 7.14 4.37 -3.73
N THR A 103 6.72 4.64 -2.49
CA THR A 103 7.55 5.18 -1.41
C THR A 103 8.77 4.32 -1.09
N TYR A 104 8.65 3.01 -1.33
CA TYR A 104 9.72 2.05 -1.13
C TYR A 104 9.60 0.85 -2.07
N ILE A 105 10.59 0.69 -2.94
CA ILE A 105 10.69 -0.42 -3.90
C ILE A 105 11.81 -1.37 -3.42
N PRO A 106 11.48 -2.57 -2.89
CA PRO A 106 12.51 -3.51 -2.47
C PRO A 106 13.29 -4.07 -3.66
N PRO A 107 14.61 -4.32 -3.51
CA PRO A 107 15.35 -5.19 -4.42
C PRO A 107 14.70 -6.58 -4.49
N ARG A 108 14.68 -7.18 -5.68
CA ARG A 108 14.11 -8.52 -5.89
C ARG A 108 14.78 -9.56 -5.02
N GLU A 109 16.08 -9.45 -4.83
CA GLU A 109 16.90 -10.35 -4.01
C GLU A 109 16.42 -10.39 -2.56
N TRP A 110 15.90 -9.29 -2.02
CA TRP A 110 15.38 -9.24 -0.65
C TRP A 110 14.04 -9.98 -0.56
N ALA A 111 13.19 -9.86 -1.58
CA ALA A 111 11.97 -10.66 -1.66
C ALA A 111 12.28 -12.16 -1.81
N GLU A 112 13.26 -12.52 -2.64
CA GLU A 112 13.70 -13.91 -2.80
C GLU A 112 14.29 -14.51 -1.52
N GLN A 113 14.84 -13.71 -0.60
CA GLN A 113 15.26 -14.21 0.71
C GLN A 113 14.09 -14.57 1.64
N VAL A 114 12.93 -13.94 1.44
CA VAL A 114 11.76 -14.08 2.31
C VAL A 114 10.75 -15.10 1.77
N TRP A 115 10.46 -15.10 0.47
CA TRP A 115 9.47 -15.99 -0.16
C TRP A 115 10.14 -17.12 -0.92
N GLU A 116 9.65 -18.36 -0.74
CA GLU A 116 10.14 -19.53 -1.48
C GLU A 116 9.78 -19.50 -2.96
N ASN A 117 8.60 -18.97 -3.28
CA ASN A 117 8.05 -18.95 -4.63
C ASN A 117 7.60 -17.54 -5.01
N LEU A 118 8.48 -16.81 -5.69
CA LEU A 118 8.19 -15.53 -6.32
C LEU A 118 7.77 -15.77 -7.77
N PHE A 119 6.46 -15.90 -8.01
CA PHE A 119 5.93 -16.37 -9.29
C PHE A 119 5.70 -15.25 -10.33
N TYR A 120 5.69 -13.99 -9.87
CA TYR A 120 5.48 -12.82 -10.71
C TYR A 120 6.26 -11.63 -10.13
N TRP A 121 6.98 -10.92 -10.99
CA TRP A 121 7.76 -9.74 -10.62
C TRP A 121 7.86 -8.84 -11.84
N ASN A 122 7.15 -7.72 -11.84
CA ASN A 122 7.06 -6.84 -13.00
C ASN A 122 7.15 -5.36 -12.62
N HIS A 123 7.83 -4.56 -13.43
CA HIS A 123 7.86 -3.10 -13.30
C HIS A 123 6.88 -2.50 -14.29
N VAL A 124 6.02 -1.61 -13.82
CA VAL A 124 5.01 -0.93 -14.65
C VAL A 124 5.43 0.49 -15.00
N GLU A 125 4.74 1.08 -15.96
CA GLU A 125 5.10 2.34 -16.59
C GLU A 125 4.70 3.59 -15.80
N ALA A 126 3.70 3.51 -14.92
CA ALA A 126 3.14 4.65 -14.19
C ALA A 126 2.48 4.22 -12.87
N GLY A 127 2.28 5.20 -11.98
CA GLY A 127 1.55 5.09 -10.72
C GLY A 127 2.46 5.00 -9.49
N GLY A 128 1.87 5.29 -8.33
CA GLY A 128 2.56 5.32 -7.04
C GLY A 128 1.97 4.35 -6.02
N HIS A 129 1.92 4.80 -4.77
CA HIS A 129 1.50 4.00 -3.62
C HIS A 129 0.04 3.56 -3.70
N PHE A 130 -0.83 4.35 -4.32
CA PHE A 130 -2.25 4.05 -4.45
C PHE A 130 -2.54 3.42 -5.82
N ALA A 131 -1.76 2.40 -6.21
CA ALA A 131 -1.78 1.72 -7.51
C ALA A 131 -3.18 1.53 -8.13
N ALA A 132 -4.12 0.93 -7.40
CA ALA A 132 -5.46 0.67 -7.92
C ALA A 132 -6.34 1.93 -8.05
N PHE A 133 -5.99 3.01 -7.35
CA PHE A 133 -6.71 4.27 -7.35
C PHE A 133 -6.18 5.24 -8.41
N GLU A 134 -4.86 5.28 -8.59
CA GLU A 134 -4.15 6.07 -9.59
C GLU A 134 -4.29 5.43 -10.98
N GLU A 135 -3.94 4.15 -11.10
CA GLU A 135 -3.81 3.44 -12.37
C GLU A 135 -4.64 2.15 -12.38
N PRO A 136 -5.99 2.25 -12.36
CA PRO A 136 -6.87 1.09 -12.22
C PRO A 136 -6.70 0.07 -13.36
N ASP A 137 -6.44 0.53 -14.57
CA ASP A 137 -6.27 -0.34 -15.75
C ASP A 137 -4.94 -1.11 -15.69
N ILE A 138 -3.85 -0.45 -15.27
CA ILE A 138 -2.55 -1.11 -15.05
C ILE A 138 -2.69 -2.14 -13.93
N PHE A 139 -3.28 -1.75 -12.80
CA PHE A 139 -3.49 -2.65 -11.67
C PHE A 139 -4.31 -3.89 -12.06
N ALA A 140 -5.41 -3.71 -12.79
CA ALA A 140 -6.25 -4.82 -13.23
C ALA A 140 -5.52 -5.74 -14.22
N ARG A 141 -4.73 -5.18 -15.15
CA ARG A 141 -3.92 -5.93 -16.11
C ARG A 141 -2.86 -6.78 -15.39
N GLU A 142 -2.11 -6.18 -14.47
CA GLU A 142 -1.09 -6.87 -13.68
C GLU A 142 -1.69 -8.05 -12.88
N MET A 143 -2.84 -7.84 -12.23
CA MET A 143 -3.57 -8.92 -11.57
C MET A 143 -3.97 -10.03 -12.54
N ALA A 144 -4.47 -9.68 -13.72
CA ALA A 144 -4.85 -10.67 -14.73
C ALA A 144 -3.64 -11.46 -15.24
N GLU A 145 -2.51 -10.81 -15.47
CA GLU A 145 -1.26 -11.40 -15.97
C GLU A 145 -0.59 -12.29 -14.94
N ALA A 146 -0.40 -11.80 -13.72
CA ALA A 146 0.20 -12.53 -12.61
C ALA A 146 -0.50 -13.87 -12.38
N PHE A 147 -1.83 -13.87 -12.39
CA PHE A 147 -2.62 -15.07 -12.16
C PHE A 147 -2.91 -15.90 -13.43
N ARG A 148 -2.44 -15.48 -14.61
CA ARG A 148 -2.69 -16.19 -15.88
C ARG A 148 -2.21 -17.64 -15.83
N GLN A 149 -1.02 -17.87 -15.28
CA GLN A 149 -0.43 -19.21 -15.17
C GLN A 149 -1.26 -20.18 -14.30
N PHE A 150 -1.95 -19.67 -13.27
CA PHE A 150 -2.80 -20.49 -12.40
C PHE A 150 -4.17 -20.81 -13.01
N ARG A 151 -4.61 -20.02 -14.00
CA ARG A 151 -5.84 -20.33 -14.77
C ARG A 151 -5.58 -21.42 -15.81
N LEU A 152 -4.40 -21.40 -16.43
CA LEU A 152 -4.01 -22.37 -17.47
C LEU A 152 -3.60 -23.74 -16.89
N SER A 153 -3.02 -23.78 -15.69
CA SER A 153 -2.63 -25.03 -15.04
C SER A 153 -3.80 -25.95 -14.69
N LYS A 154 -5.02 -25.42 -14.57
CA LYS A 154 -6.25 -26.22 -14.39
C LYS A 154 -6.82 -26.80 -15.68
N ILE A 155 -6.32 -26.40 -16.85
CA ILE A 155 -6.83 -26.84 -18.16
C ILE A 155 -6.04 -28.05 -18.69
N ASN A 156 -4.84 -28.33 -18.16
CA ASN A 156 -4.02 -29.49 -18.54
C ASN A 156 -4.16 -30.65 -17.55
N VAL A 157 -5.40 -31.03 -17.22
CA VAL A 157 -5.70 -32.30 -16.57
C VAL A 157 -6.61 -33.08 -17.50
N ASP A 158 -6.00 -33.74 -18.48
CA ASP A 158 -6.52 -34.88 -19.25
C ASP A 158 -5.33 -35.73 -19.72
#